data_AF-A0A6S7DE03-F1
#
_entry.id   AF-A0A6S7DE03-F1
#
_cell.length_a   1.000
_cell.length_b   1.000
_cell.length_c   1.000
_cell.angle_alpha   90.00
_cell.angle_beta   90.00
_cell.angle_gamma   90.00
#
_symmetry.space_group_name_H-M   'P 1'
#
loop_
_entity.id
_entity.type
_entity.pdbx_description
1 polymer ?
#
loop_
_entity_poly.entity_id
_entity_poly.type
_entity_poly.pdbx_seq_one_letter_code
_entity_poly.pdbx_strand_id
1 'polypeptide(L)'
;MRWQQAGGSYNYDSTFATAIGGYPKGAILLNSAGTGFWLNGADNNTTDPDSGGTNWTAVISNAASTTAAGIIAIATTAQAQAMTSDVVALTPKKLADAFAGSRQGVTANGYQILPNGLILQWASGAQQTVPQNSSNTNISITLPIPFPNAALFALGTCRYVSGTHGYTTTVSLSTSAAVVDASNGSVSGGNAVLVPGVLVVGY
;
A
#
# COMPACT_ATOMS: atom_id res chain seq x y z
N MET A 1 -6.27 -37.77 -37.01
CA MET A 1 -4.89 -37.26 -37.15
C MET A 1 -4.80 -35.79 -37.61
N ARG A 2 -5.49 -35.33 -38.67
CA ARG A 2 -5.40 -33.92 -39.12
C ARG A 2 -5.69 -32.87 -38.03
N TRP A 3 -6.72 -33.08 -37.21
CA TRP A 3 -7.09 -32.14 -36.14
C TRP A 3 -6.06 -32.08 -35.01
N GLN A 4 -5.56 -33.23 -34.55
CA GLN A 4 -4.48 -33.28 -33.54
C GLN A 4 -3.18 -32.65 -34.05
N GLN A 5 -2.81 -32.88 -35.32
CA GLN A 5 -1.63 -32.26 -35.93
C GLN A 5 -1.77 -30.74 -36.12
N ALA A 6 -3.00 -30.23 -36.11
CA ALA A 6 -3.32 -28.80 -36.16
C ALA A 6 -3.45 -28.16 -34.76
N GLY A 7 -3.10 -28.87 -33.68
CA GLY A 7 -3.21 -28.38 -32.30
C GLY A 7 -4.57 -28.63 -31.63
N GLY A 8 -5.43 -29.46 -32.23
CA GLY A 8 -6.73 -29.81 -31.69
C GLY A 8 -6.63 -30.50 -30.32
N SER A 9 -7.39 -29.98 -29.37
CA SER A 9 -7.54 -30.52 -28.01
C SER A 9 -8.96 -31.02 -27.79
N TYR A 10 -9.18 -31.83 -26.75
CA TYR A 10 -10.49 -32.44 -26.45
C TYR A 10 -10.95 -32.07 -25.05
N ASN A 11 -12.23 -31.71 -24.92
CA ASN A 11 -12.89 -31.56 -23.63
C ASN A 11 -13.19 -32.94 -23.01
N TYR A 12 -13.62 -32.93 -21.75
CA TYR A 12 -14.17 -34.13 -21.13
C TYR A 12 -15.44 -34.60 -21.87
N ASP A 13 -15.50 -35.90 -22.15
CA ASP A 13 -16.67 -36.58 -22.73
C ASP A 13 -16.97 -37.82 -21.89
N SER A 14 -18.13 -37.82 -21.22
CA SER A 14 -18.55 -38.91 -20.34
C SER A 14 -18.81 -40.22 -21.08
N THR A 15 -19.28 -40.15 -22.33
CA THR A 15 -19.57 -41.32 -23.16
C THR A 15 -18.25 -41.97 -23.56
N PHE A 16 -17.28 -41.15 -24.00
CA PHE A 16 -15.94 -41.62 -24.32
C PHE A 16 -15.23 -42.19 -23.10
N ALA A 17 -15.24 -41.49 -21.97
CA ALA A 17 -14.66 -41.95 -20.71
C ALA A 17 -15.20 -43.33 -20.32
N THR A 18 -16.52 -43.52 -20.38
CA THR A 18 -17.15 -44.82 -20.09
C THR A 18 -16.69 -45.91 -21.06
N ALA A 19 -16.61 -45.59 -22.36
CA ALA A 19 -16.21 -46.56 -23.39
C ALA A 19 -14.75 -47.03 -23.25
N ILE A 20 -13.86 -46.19 -22.73
CA ILE A 20 -12.42 -46.52 -22.56
C ILE A 20 -12.05 -46.97 -21.14
N GLY A 21 -13.01 -47.07 -20.22
CA GLY A 21 -12.74 -47.39 -18.81
C GLY A 21 -12.16 -46.23 -18.00
N GLY A 22 -12.34 -44.99 -18.46
CA GLY A 22 -11.87 -43.75 -17.85
C GLY A 22 -10.59 -43.22 -18.50
N TYR A 23 -10.34 -41.93 -18.33
CA TYR A 23 -9.11 -41.31 -18.83
C TYR A 23 -7.90 -41.85 -18.03
N PRO A 24 -6.77 -42.17 -18.68
CA PRO A 24 -5.56 -42.63 -18.01
C PRO A 24 -4.83 -41.48 -17.31
N LYS A 25 -3.96 -41.82 -16.33
CA LYS A 25 -3.11 -40.84 -15.66
C LYS A 25 -2.21 -40.13 -16.69
N GLY A 26 -2.08 -38.82 -16.55
CA GLY A 26 -1.33 -37.97 -17.48
C GLY A 26 -2.13 -37.50 -18.70
N ALA A 27 -3.40 -37.93 -18.85
CA ALA A 27 -4.28 -37.35 -19.87
C ALA A 27 -4.44 -35.85 -19.65
N ILE A 28 -4.35 -35.07 -20.74
CA ILE A 28 -4.56 -33.63 -20.74
C ILE A 28 -5.83 -33.32 -21.52
N LEU A 29 -6.81 -32.69 -20.87
CA LEU A 29 -8.08 -32.29 -21.48
C LEU A 29 -8.23 -30.76 -21.46
N LEU A 30 -8.83 -30.20 -22.49
CA LEU A 30 -9.19 -28.80 -22.57
C LEU A 30 -10.37 -28.54 -21.60
N ASN A 31 -10.30 -27.46 -20.82
CA ASN A 31 -11.45 -27.04 -20.01
C ASN A 31 -12.62 -26.61 -20.92
N SER A 32 -13.85 -26.73 -20.44
CA SER A 32 -15.06 -26.36 -21.19
C SER A 32 -15.05 -24.91 -21.72
N ALA A 33 -14.34 -24.00 -21.05
CA ALA A 33 -14.19 -22.60 -21.46
C ALA A 33 -13.14 -22.36 -22.57
N GLY A 34 -12.32 -23.37 -22.92
CA GLY A 34 -11.26 -23.25 -23.93
C GLY A 34 -10.07 -22.37 -23.52
N THR A 35 -9.93 -22.04 -22.24
CA THR A 35 -8.92 -21.11 -21.70
C THR A 35 -7.81 -21.80 -20.92
N GLY A 36 -7.89 -23.10 -20.71
CA GLY A 36 -6.89 -23.86 -19.99
C GLY A 36 -7.06 -25.36 -20.11
N PHE A 37 -6.24 -26.10 -19.37
CA PHE A 37 -6.18 -27.56 -19.45
C PHE A 37 -6.24 -28.19 -18.07
N TRP A 38 -6.80 -29.40 -18.04
CA TRP A 38 -6.83 -30.31 -16.91
C TRP A 38 -5.84 -31.45 -17.13
N LEU A 39 -4.93 -31.67 -16.18
CA LEU A 39 -4.05 -32.83 -16.12
C LEU A 39 -4.64 -33.87 -15.19
N ASN A 40 -4.89 -35.07 -15.72
CA ASN A 40 -5.39 -36.19 -14.95
C ASN A 40 -4.29 -36.81 -14.08
N GLY A 41 -4.57 -36.97 -12.79
CA GLY A 41 -3.66 -37.54 -11.79
C GLY A 41 -3.85 -39.03 -11.51
N ALA A 42 -4.93 -39.66 -12.00
CA ALA A 42 -5.29 -41.05 -11.71
C ALA A 42 -5.62 -41.84 -12.99
N ASP A 43 -5.35 -43.14 -12.98
CA ASP A 43 -5.81 -44.05 -14.04
C ASP A 43 -7.32 -44.30 -13.91
N ASN A 44 -7.95 -44.63 -15.04
CA ASN A 44 -9.38 -44.96 -15.12
C ASN A 44 -10.29 -43.85 -14.55
N ASN A 45 -9.90 -42.58 -14.71
CA ASN A 45 -10.66 -41.45 -14.17
C ASN A 45 -11.90 -41.17 -15.04
N THR A 46 -13.09 -41.45 -14.48
CA THR A 46 -14.38 -41.21 -15.12
C THR A 46 -15.09 -39.95 -14.58
N THR A 47 -14.41 -39.13 -13.78
CA THR A 47 -14.99 -37.91 -13.21
C THR A 47 -14.72 -36.72 -14.12
N ASP A 48 -15.70 -35.82 -14.22
CA ASP A 48 -15.59 -34.61 -15.03
C ASP A 48 -14.83 -33.51 -14.25
N PRO A 49 -13.68 -33.02 -14.77
CA PRO A 49 -12.92 -31.96 -14.12
C PRO A 49 -13.68 -30.64 -14.00
N ASP A 50 -14.51 -30.29 -14.99
CA ASP A 50 -15.20 -29.00 -15.03
C ASP A 50 -16.40 -28.93 -14.06
N SER A 51 -16.84 -30.07 -13.53
CA SER A 51 -17.86 -30.18 -12.47
C SER A 51 -17.29 -30.53 -11.09
N GLY A 52 -15.98 -30.36 -10.88
CA GLY A 52 -15.32 -30.57 -9.58
C GLY A 52 -14.90 -32.01 -9.32
N GLY A 53 -14.72 -32.82 -10.37
CA GLY A 53 -14.19 -34.17 -10.28
C GLY A 53 -12.82 -34.23 -9.60
N THR A 54 -12.58 -35.31 -8.86
CA THR A 54 -11.32 -35.54 -8.14
C THR A 54 -10.19 -35.96 -9.07
N ASN A 55 -8.94 -35.79 -8.62
CA ASN A 55 -7.72 -36.19 -9.35
C ASN A 55 -7.46 -35.42 -10.65
N TRP A 56 -7.97 -34.18 -10.75
CA TRP A 56 -7.66 -33.26 -11.83
C TRP A 56 -6.88 -32.06 -11.31
N THR A 57 -5.79 -31.73 -12.01
CA THR A 57 -4.97 -30.54 -11.72
C THR A 57 -5.09 -29.58 -12.89
N ALA A 58 -5.52 -28.34 -12.67
CA ALA A 58 -5.51 -27.33 -13.71
C ALA A 58 -4.07 -26.89 -14.01
N VAL A 59 -3.71 -26.83 -15.29
CA VAL A 59 -2.33 -26.53 -15.73
C VAL A 59 -2.17 -25.08 -16.17
N ILE A 60 -3.23 -24.36 -16.57
CA ILE A 60 -3.15 -22.97 -17.10
C ILE A 60 -4.33 -22.06 -16.68
N SER A 61 -5.35 -22.55 -15.96
CA SER A 61 -6.59 -21.80 -15.72
C SER A 61 -6.83 -21.32 -14.28
N ASN A 62 -6.01 -21.72 -13.32
CA ASN A 62 -6.30 -21.40 -11.92
C ASN A 62 -5.72 -20.05 -11.55
N ALA A 63 -6.60 -19.14 -11.11
CA ALA A 63 -6.17 -17.97 -10.36
C ALA A 63 -5.40 -18.44 -9.12
N ALA A 64 -4.26 -17.82 -8.84
CA ALA A 64 -3.57 -18.06 -7.59
C ALA A 64 -4.49 -17.69 -6.41
N SER A 65 -4.44 -18.48 -5.34
CA SER A 65 -5.10 -18.17 -4.07
C SER A 65 -4.12 -18.42 -2.92
N THR A 66 -4.56 -18.16 -1.70
CA THR A 66 -3.78 -18.48 -0.49
C THR A 66 -3.60 -19.98 -0.25
N THR A 67 -4.36 -20.84 -0.95
CA THR A 67 -4.35 -22.30 -0.78
C THR A 67 -3.98 -23.07 -2.04
N ALA A 68 -3.93 -22.40 -3.20
CA ALA A 68 -3.61 -23.03 -4.48
C ALA A 68 -2.66 -22.16 -5.30
N ALA A 69 -1.63 -22.79 -5.86
CA ALA A 69 -0.78 -22.15 -6.85
C ALA A 69 -1.57 -21.88 -8.14
N GLY A 70 -1.25 -20.77 -8.81
CA GLY A 70 -1.93 -20.35 -10.02
C GLY A 70 -1.29 -19.12 -10.65
N ILE A 71 -1.95 -18.56 -11.65
CA ILE A 71 -1.55 -17.32 -12.30
C ILE A 71 -2.14 -16.14 -11.51
N ILE A 72 -1.35 -15.09 -11.30
CA ILE A 72 -1.77 -13.86 -10.61
C ILE A 72 -1.51 -12.64 -11.48
N ALA A 73 -2.45 -11.70 -11.51
CA ALA A 73 -2.27 -10.44 -12.22
C ALA A 73 -1.37 -9.49 -11.41
N ILE A 74 -0.62 -8.64 -12.08
CA ILE A 74 0.12 -7.55 -11.42
C ILE A 74 -0.85 -6.43 -11.07
N ALA A 75 -0.76 -5.90 -9.86
CA ALA A 75 -1.58 -4.78 -9.40
C ALA A 75 -1.43 -3.54 -10.30
N THR A 76 -2.53 -2.84 -10.53
CA THR A 76 -2.51 -1.46 -11.03
C THR A 76 -2.01 -0.50 -9.94
N THR A 77 -1.67 0.74 -10.32
CA THR A 77 -1.31 1.78 -9.34
C THR A 77 -2.46 2.07 -8.37
N ALA A 78 -3.70 2.12 -8.86
CA ALA A 78 -4.88 2.31 -8.02
C ALA A 78 -5.07 1.16 -7.03
N GLN A 79 -4.91 -0.09 -7.47
CA GLN A 79 -4.98 -1.26 -6.57
C GLN A 79 -3.86 -1.24 -5.53
N ALA A 80 -2.63 -0.89 -5.92
CA ALA A 80 -1.51 -0.76 -5.01
C ALA A 80 -1.71 0.35 -3.96
N GLN A 81 -2.42 1.43 -4.32
CA GLN A 81 -2.75 2.50 -3.39
C GLN A 81 -3.99 2.19 -2.53
N ALA A 82 -4.94 1.40 -3.02
CA ALA A 82 -6.12 1.01 -2.26
C ALA A 82 -5.80 -0.02 -1.16
N MET A 83 -4.84 -0.92 -1.40
CA MET A 83 -4.40 -1.94 -0.43
C MET A 83 -5.52 -2.86 0.07
N THR A 84 -6.56 -3.08 -0.75
CA THR A 84 -7.73 -3.92 -0.43
C THR A 84 -7.79 -5.23 -1.19
N SER A 85 -6.96 -5.41 -2.22
CA SER A 85 -7.02 -6.57 -3.11
C SER A 85 -6.11 -7.70 -2.61
N ASP A 86 -6.65 -8.91 -2.57
CA ASP A 86 -5.97 -10.17 -2.23
C ASP A 86 -5.68 -11.06 -3.46
N VAL A 87 -6.12 -10.63 -4.66
CA VAL A 87 -6.03 -11.38 -5.91
C VAL A 87 -4.99 -10.83 -6.91
N VAL A 88 -4.19 -9.85 -6.50
CA VAL A 88 -3.14 -9.26 -7.35
C VAL A 88 -1.79 -9.23 -6.65
N ALA A 89 -0.72 -9.38 -7.43
CA ALA A 89 0.65 -9.31 -6.94
C ALA A 89 1.19 -7.88 -6.95
N LEU A 90 1.89 -7.50 -5.89
CA LEU A 90 2.72 -6.30 -5.86
C LEU A 90 4.11 -6.61 -6.43
N THR A 91 4.54 -5.82 -7.42
CA THR A 91 5.94 -5.76 -7.85
C THR A 91 6.68 -4.66 -7.07
N PRO A 92 8.02 -4.59 -7.11
CA PRO A 92 8.76 -3.49 -6.48
C PRO A 92 8.28 -2.09 -6.91
N LYS A 93 7.93 -1.91 -8.20
CA LYS A 93 7.36 -0.65 -8.69
C LYS A 93 5.97 -0.37 -8.11
N LYS A 94 5.14 -1.40 -7.92
CA LYS A 94 3.81 -1.24 -7.33
C LYS A 94 3.86 -1.01 -5.83
N LEU A 95 4.85 -1.58 -5.14
CA LEU A 95 5.15 -1.20 -3.77
C LEU A 95 5.53 0.29 -3.69
N ALA A 96 6.40 0.79 -4.57
CA ALA A 96 6.71 2.22 -4.62
C ALA A 96 5.47 3.08 -4.91
N ASP A 97 4.60 2.64 -5.83
CA ASP A 97 3.34 3.32 -6.15
C ASP A 97 2.38 3.40 -4.95
N ALA A 98 2.42 2.42 -4.03
CA ALA A 98 1.62 2.40 -2.80
C ALA A 98 1.99 3.52 -1.81
N PHE A 99 3.16 4.15 -1.97
CA PHE A 99 3.60 5.30 -1.16
C PHE A 99 3.67 6.61 -1.94
N ALA A 100 3.62 6.56 -3.28
CA ALA A 100 3.78 7.72 -4.15
C ALA A 100 2.45 8.36 -4.60
N GLY A 101 2.54 9.36 -5.49
CA GLY A 101 1.39 10.07 -6.03
C GLY A 101 0.68 10.89 -4.96
N SER A 102 -0.65 10.77 -4.86
CA SER A 102 -1.47 11.46 -3.85
C SER A 102 -1.21 10.97 -2.41
N ARG A 103 -0.39 9.93 -2.22
CA ARG A 103 -0.01 9.42 -0.90
C ARG A 103 1.24 10.09 -0.33
N GLN A 104 1.83 11.06 -1.03
CA GLN A 104 2.94 11.85 -0.51
C GLN A 104 2.93 13.28 -1.05
N GLY A 105 3.48 14.21 -0.28
CA GLY A 105 3.84 15.54 -0.71
C GLY A 105 5.28 15.83 -0.30
N VAL A 106 6.25 15.56 -1.18
CA VAL A 106 7.67 15.74 -0.87
C VAL A 106 8.08 17.19 -1.15
N THR A 107 7.69 18.09 -0.25
CA THR A 107 8.10 19.50 -0.27
C THR A 107 8.65 19.92 1.11
N ALA A 108 9.06 21.18 1.25
CA ALA A 108 9.52 21.71 2.54
C ALA A 108 8.48 21.54 3.67
N ASN A 109 7.20 21.69 3.33
CA ASN A 109 6.07 21.34 4.20
C ASN A 109 5.34 20.18 3.52
N GLY A 110 5.53 18.97 4.02
CA GLY A 110 5.18 17.76 3.29
C GLY A 110 4.48 16.71 4.14
N TYR A 111 4.06 15.64 3.47
CA TYR A 111 3.37 14.54 4.10
C TYR A 111 3.67 13.20 3.46
N GLN A 112 3.42 12.13 4.21
CA GLN A 112 3.39 10.75 3.74
C GLN A 112 2.17 10.04 4.35
N ILE A 113 1.35 9.43 3.51
CA ILE A 113 0.23 8.58 3.89
C ILE A 113 0.68 7.12 3.82
N LEU A 114 0.68 6.42 4.95
CA LEU A 114 1.01 5.01 5.05
C LEU A 114 -0.18 4.13 4.63
N PRO A 115 0.06 2.91 4.15
CA PRO A 115 -1.00 1.97 3.76
C PRO A 115 -2.08 1.71 4.80
N ASN A 116 -1.74 1.76 6.09
CA ASN A 116 -2.68 1.55 7.20
C ASN A 116 -3.56 2.78 7.52
N GLY A 117 -3.45 3.87 6.75
CA GLY A 117 -4.19 5.11 6.96
C GLY A 117 -3.50 6.13 7.87
N LEU A 118 -2.39 5.77 8.51
CA LEU A 118 -1.59 6.73 9.28
C LEU A 118 -0.93 7.74 8.35
N ILE A 119 -0.89 9.00 8.76
CA ILE A 119 -0.33 10.12 8.03
C ILE A 119 0.78 10.72 8.89
N LEU A 120 1.96 10.91 8.29
CA LEU A 120 3.05 11.72 8.84
C LEU A 120 3.08 13.04 8.09
N GLN A 121 3.15 14.17 8.80
CA GLN A 121 3.25 15.49 8.20
C GLN A 121 4.37 16.29 8.84
N TRP A 122 5.16 16.99 8.05
CA TRP A 122 6.18 17.92 8.52
C TRP A 122 5.90 19.31 7.98
N ALA A 123 6.12 20.33 8.81
CA ALA A 123 5.95 21.72 8.40
C ALA A 123 6.79 22.67 9.25
N SER A 124 7.18 23.81 8.68
CA SER A 124 7.78 24.94 9.40
C SER A 124 6.85 26.15 9.44
N GLY A 125 6.84 26.85 10.57
CA GLY A 125 6.19 28.15 10.71
C GLY A 125 7.04 29.32 10.22
N ALA A 126 6.55 30.54 10.43
CA ALA A 126 7.30 31.76 10.14
C ALA A 126 8.49 31.92 11.11
N GLN A 127 9.57 32.57 10.66
CA GLN A 127 10.69 32.96 11.52
C GLN A 127 10.20 33.85 12.67
N GLN A 128 10.73 33.61 13.86
CA GLN A 128 10.41 34.32 15.09
C GLN A 128 11.65 34.99 15.64
N THR A 129 11.47 36.18 16.18
CA THR A 129 12.44 36.85 17.03
C THR A 129 11.86 36.89 18.44
N VAL A 130 12.41 36.08 19.34
CA VAL A 130 11.93 35.96 20.72
C VAL A 130 12.84 36.78 21.63
N PRO A 131 12.30 37.81 22.32
CA PRO A 131 13.07 38.61 23.26
C PRO A 131 13.73 37.77 24.34
N GLN A 132 14.79 38.32 24.91
CA GLN A 132 15.49 37.72 26.03
C GLN A 132 14.56 37.44 27.22
N ASN A 133 14.77 36.31 27.91
CA ASN A 133 14.01 35.89 29.09
C ASN A 133 12.48 36.02 28.90
N SER A 134 11.99 35.61 27.73
CA SER A 134 10.61 35.80 27.32
C SER A 134 10.09 34.59 26.53
N SER A 135 8.78 34.39 26.60
CA SER A 135 8.03 33.53 25.69
C SER A 135 7.35 34.40 24.64
N ASN A 136 7.33 33.92 23.39
CA ASN A 136 6.52 34.53 22.34
C ASN A 136 5.08 33.98 22.43
N THR A 137 4.12 34.61 21.76
CA THR A 137 2.77 34.03 21.67
C THR A 137 2.76 32.75 20.84
N ASN A 138 1.77 31.89 21.10
CA ASN A 138 1.45 30.70 20.32
C ASN A 138 1.48 30.96 18.80
N ILE A 139 2.31 30.20 18.09
CA ILE A 139 2.45 30.22 16.64
C ILE A 139 1.71 29.03 16.06
N SER A 140 0.72 29.29 15.21
CA SER A 140 0.01 28.26 14.48
C SER A 140 0.79 27.87 13.22
N ILE A 141 1.16 26.60 13.09
CA ILE A 141 1.77 26.02 11.90
C ILE A 141 0.71 25.19 11.17
N THR A 142 0.33 25.62 9.97
CA THR A 142 -0.62 24.91 9.12
C THR A 142 0.00 23.63 8.56
N LEU A 143 -0.72 22.52 8.66
CA LEU A 143 -0.30 21.24 8.11
C LEU A 143 -0.61 21.18 6.60
N PRO A 144 0.23 20.49 5.80
CA PRO A 144 0.05 20.37 4.36
C PRO A 144 -1.33 19.85 3.93
N ILE A 145 -1.87 18.88 4.67
CA ILE A 145 -3.24 18.37 4.50
C ILE A 145 -3.93 18.24 5.86
N PRO A 146 -5.27 18.35 5.92
CA PRO A 146 -5.98 18.01 7.14
C PRO A 146 -5.92 16.49 7.40
N PHE A 147 -5.71 16.09 8.65
CA PHE A 147 -5.96 14.72 9.08
C PHE A 147 -7.48 14.44 8.99
N PRO A 148 -7.90 13.35 8.31
CA PRO A 148 -9.31 13.03 8.17
C PRO A 148 -10.08 12.87 9.49
N ASN A 149 -9.43 12.37 10.55
CA ASN A 149 -10.05 12.10 11.84
C ASN A 149 -9.38 12.88 12.97
N ALA A 150 -8.08 12.67 13.20
CA ALA A 150 -7.39 13.24 14.35
C ALA A 150 -5.88 13.39 14.14
N ALA A 151 -5.33 14.50 14.66
CA ALA A 151 -3.91 14.60 14.97
C ALA A 151 -3.65 13.94 16.32
N LEU A 152 -2.80 12.91 16.36
CA LEU A 152 -2.56 12.09 17.54
C LEU A 152 -1.39 12.60 18.38
N PHE A 153 -0.33 13.04 17.71
CA PHE A 153 0.95 13.32 18.33
C PHE A 153 1.74 14.31 17.49
N ALA A 154 2.54 15.16 18.15
CA ALA A 154 3.46 16.06 17.47
C ALA A 154 4.78 16.23 18.22
N LEU A 155 5.84 16.41 17.44
CA LEU A 155 7.16 16.82 17.88
C LEU A 155 7.39 18.26 17.44
N GLY A 156 7.50 19.18 18.40
CA GLY A 156 7.98 20.53 18.17
C GLY A 156 9.49 20.53 17.96
N THR A 157 9.95 21.31 16.98
CA THR A 157 11.36 21.53 16.67
C THR A 157 11.60 23.00 16.41
N CYS A 158 12.85 23.45 16.49
CA CYS A 158 13.22 24.77 16.04
C CYS A 158 14.58 24.74 15.35
N ARG A 159 14.69 25.51 14.28
CA ARG A 159 15.96 25.76 13.59
C ARG A 159 16.50 27.11 14.02
N TYR A 160 17.72 27.13 14.56
CA TYR A 160 18.44 28.35 14.87
C TYR A 160 18.71 29.18 13.60
N VAL A 161 18.58 30.49 13.71
CA VAL A 161 18.92 31.45 12.65
C VAL A 161 20.03 32.38 13.12
N SER A 162 19.83 33.09 14.24
CA SER A 162 20.82 34.01 14.81
C SER A 162 20.52 34.35 16.27
N GLY A 163 21.45 35.02 16.95
CA GLY A 163 21.27 35.48 18.33
C GLY A 163 21.50 34.39 19.37
N THR A 164 20.64 34.32 20.37
CA THR A 164 20.67 33.24 21.39
C THR A 164 19.88 32.01 20.94
N HIS A 165 20.11 30.86 21.60
CA HIS A 165 19.34 29.66 21.36
C HIS A 165 17.97 29.77 22.03
N GLY A 166 16.90 29.74 21.23
CA GLY A 166 15.55 29.55 21.73
C GLY A 166 15.11 28.09 21.60
N TYR A 167 13.97 27.78 22.19
CA TYR A 167 13.33 26.46 22.14
C TYR A 167 11.86 26.59 21.78
N THR A 168 11.25 25.48 21.38
CA THR A 168 9.82 25.42 21.10
C THR A 168 9.16 24.28 21.86
N THR A 169 7.89 24.48 22.19
CA THR A 169 7.05 23.43 22.80
C THR A 169 5.74 23.35 22.04
N THR A 170 5.28 22.17 21.69
CA THR A 170 3.94 22.01 21.11
C THR A 170 2.89 22.22 22.19
N VAL A 171 1.97 23.14 21.94
CA VAL A 171 0.95 23.59 22.89
C VAL A 171 -0.41 22.95 22.60
N SER A 172 -0.77 22.84 21.32
CA SER A 172 -2.02 22.20 20.93
C SER A 172 -1.96 21.65 19.51
N LEU A 173 -2.91 20.76 19.20
CA LEU A 173 -3.07 20.13 17.90
C LEU A 173 -4.53 20.22 17.47
N SER A 174 -4.72 20.41 16.17
CA SER A 174 -5.99 20.20 15.48
C SER A 174 -5.72 19.33 14.25
N THR A 175 -6.77 18.93 13.54
CA THR A 175 -6.63 18.17 12.30
C THR A 175 -5.85 18.91 11.22
N SER A 176 -5.80 20.25 11.25
CA SER A 176 -5.19 21.07 10.18
C SER A 176 -3.99 21.90 10.63
N ALA A 177 -3.66 21.91 11.92
CA ALA A 177 -2.59 22.75 12.45
C ALA A 177 -1.99 22.19 13.73
N ALA A 178 -0.71 22.50 13.96
CA ALA A 178 -0.05 22.37 15.24
C ALA A 178 0.31 23.77 15.76
N VAL A 179 0.02 24.03 17.02
CA VAL A 179 0.39 25.28 17.69
C VAL A 179 1.64 25.03 18.53
N VAL A 180 2.64 25.87 18.35
CA VAL A 180 3.89 25.82 19.12
C VAL A 180 4.14 27.16 19.79
N ASP A 181 4.60 27.11 21.03
CA ASP A 181 5.20 28.24 21.72
C ASP A 181 6.68 28.31 21.33
N ALA A 182 7.20 29.52 21.11
CA ALA A 182 8.63 29.76 20.91
C ALA A 182 9.16 30.63 22.05
N SER A 183 10.16 30.15 22.76
CA SER A 183 10.64 30.76 24.00
C SER A 183 12.15 30.93 23.99
N ASN A 184 12.62 31.91 24.77
CA ASN A 184 14.03 32.19 24.98
C ASN A 184 14.30 32.38 26.48
N GLY A 185 14.90 31.38 27.10
CA GLY A 185 15.29 31.41 28.52
C GLY A 185 16.67 32.04 28.78
N SER A 186 17.33 32.59 27.76
CA SER A 186 18.66 33.16 27.92
C SER A 186 18.62 34.42 28.79
N VAL A 187 19.54 34.54 29.75
CA VAL A 187 19.71 35.73 30.62
C VAL A 187 20.84 36.66 30.16
N SER A 188 21.59 36.28 29.12
CA SER A 188 22.55 37.12 28.40
C SER A 188 22.49 36.86 26.89
N GLY A 189 23.14 37.67 26.05
CA GLY A 189 23.29 37.42 24.61
C GLY A 189 22.15 37.92 23.70
N GLY A 190 21.06 38.47 24.26
CA GLY A 190 19.99 39.12 23.49
C GLY A 190 18.92 38.18 22.94
N ASN A 191 18.23 38.61 21.90
CA ASN A 191 17.08 37.91 21.32
C ASN A 191 17.49 36.59 20.65
N ALA A 192 16.59 35.61 20.68
CA ALA A 192 16.73 34.39 19.90
C ALA A 192 16.00 34.56 18.57
N VAL A 193 16.64 34.23 17.46
CA VAL A 193 16.00 34.18 16.14
C VAL A 193 15.97 32.73 15.67
N LEU A 194 14.77 32.21 15.46
CA LEU A 194 14.56 30.80 15.11
C LEU A 194 13.40 30.62 14.13
N VAL A 195 13.34 29.47 13.48
CA VAL A 195 12.16 29.01 12.72
C VAL A 195 11.58 27.80 13.42
N PRO A 196 10.33 27.86 13.93
CA PRO A 196 9.69 26.71 14.53
C PRO A 196 9.28 25.71 13.45
N GLY A 197 9.27 24.43 13.80
CA GLY A 197 8.80 23.35 12.94
C GLY A 197 8.14 22.24 13.72
N VAL A 198 7.40 21.39 13.01
CA VAL A 198 6.69 20.26 13.59
C VAL A 198 6.81 19.02 12.71
N LEU A 199 6.86 17.86 13.37
CA LEU A 199 6.50 16.57 12.79
C LEU A 199 5.25 16.07 13.52
N VAL A 200 4.16 15.85 12.79
CA VAL A 200 2.85 15.47 13.33
C VAL A 200 2.41 14.14 12.74
N VAL A 201 1.85 13.28 13.58
CA VAL A 201 1.29 11.99 13.21
C VAL A 201 -0.21 11.97 13.53
N GLY A 202 -1.01 11.46 12.60
CA GLY A 202 -2.47 11.39 12.70
C GLY A 202 -3.09 10.49 11.63
N TYR A 203 -4.41 10.49 11.48
CA TYR A 203 -5.17 9.71 10.49
C TYR A 203 -6.55 10.32 10.24
#